data_AF-A0A2B7ZR56-F1
#
_entry.id   AF-A0A2B7ZR56-F1
#
_cell.length_a   1.000
_cell.length_b   1.000
_cell.length_c   1.000
_cell.angle_alpha   90.00
_cell.angle_beta   90.00
_cell.angle_gamma   90.00
#
_symmetry.space_group_name_H-M   'P 1'
#
loop_
_entity.id
_entity.type
_entity.pdbx_description
1 polymer ?
#
loop_
_entity_poly.entity_id
_entity_poly.type
_entity_poly.pdbx_seq_one_letter_code
_entity_poly.pdbx_strand_id
1 'polypeptide(L)'
;MKMKSSKAPVFLDNFKAKNNHLIGAHLPSSTRVDYSMFPVYNPHEIQVLIDANSTSLPAVPSGDAGITMKELLAYSKIHTAKFDATVRTSRLDGLVEDDNGHVMGLLLSYIDCRGATLHCIDGRDPKYSELRQKWGDQISHTLKCLHSRGIIWGDAKAANVLIDANGDAYSIDFGGGYTKGWVEKEMANSIDGDLQGLESIKRHLFE
;
A
#
# COMPACT_ATOMS: atom_id res chain seq x y z
N MET A 1 13.01 1.47 -28.44
CA MET A 1 11.56 1.30 -28.76
C MET A 1 10.76 1.90 -27.62
N LYS A 2 9.92 2.92 -27.87
CA LYS A 2 8.97 3.42 -26.84
C LYS A 2 7.85 2.39 -26.70
N MET A 3 7.71 1.77 -25.52
CA MET A 3 6.55 0.94 -25.19
C MET A 3 5.29 1.80 -25.32
N LYS A 4 4.31 1.34 -26.11
CA LYS A 4 2.98 1.96 -26.17
C LYS A 4 2.22 1.48 -24.93
N SER A 5 1.90 2.37 -24.01
CA SER A 5 0.95 2.11 -22.93
C SER A 5 -0.43 2.67 -23.32
N SER A 6 -1.49 1.97 -22.95
CA SER A 6 -2.88 2.43 -23.09
C SER A 6 -3.45 2.71 -21.70
N LYS A 7 -4.41 3.65 -21.61
CA LYS A 7 -5.19 3.88 -20.40
C LYS A 7 -6.48 3.10 -20.51
N ALA A 8 -6.89 2.41 -19.44
CA ALA A 8 -8.19 1.78 -19.34
C ALA A 8 -8.87 2.20 -18.03
N PRO A 9 -10.20 2.30 -17.99
CA PRO A 9 -10.90 2.54 -16.74
C PRO A 9 -10.58 1.42 -15.75
N VAL A 10 -10.45 1.78 -14.46
CA VAL A 10 -10.28 0.82 -13.36
C VAL A 10 -11.47 -0.12 -13.27
N PHE A 11 -12.63 0.35 -13.72
CA PHE A 11 -13.84 -0.44 -13.82
C PHE A 11 -14.25 -0.67 -15.27
N LEU A 12 -14.30 -1.94 -15.68
CA LEU A 12 -14.84 -2.35 -16.97
C LEU A 12 -16.20 -3.01 -16.73
N ASP A 13 -17.26 -2.27 -17.01
CA ASP A 13 -18.60 -2.81 -16.99
C ASP A 13 -18.80 -3.88 -18.06
N ASN A 14 -19.35 -5.02 -17.63
CA ASN A 14 -19.97 -6.04 -18.47
C ASN A 14 -19.14 -6.61 -19.63
N PHE A 15 -18.27 -7.60 -19.34
CA PHE A 15 -18.10 -8.74 -20.24
C PHE A 15 -18.80 -9.95 -19.64
N LYS A 16 -19.71 -10.57 -20.42
CA LYS A 16 -20.42 -11.82 -20.08
C LYS A 16 -19.46 -13.02 -20.01
N ALA A 17 -18.59 -13.02 -19.01
CA ALA A 17 -17.83 -14.15 -18.46
C ALA A 17 -16.67 -13.58 -17.64
N LYS A 18 -16.95 -13.21 -16.38
CA LYS A 18 -16.05 -13.24 -15.20
C LYS A 18 -16.54 -12.20 -14.18
N ASN A 19 -16.56 -12.61 -12.92
CA ASN A 19 -17.04 -11.82 -11.79
C ASN A 19 -16.25 -10.51 -11.67
N ASN A 20 -16.94 -9.39 -11.82
CA ASN A 20 -16.41 -8.05 -11.61
C ASN A 20 -16.21 -7.82 -10.10
N HIS A 21 -14.99 -7.52 -9.67
CA HIS A 21 -14.68 -7.21 -8.27
C HIS A 21 -14.11 -5.80 -8.19
N LEU A 22 -14.97 -4.84 -7.82
CA LEU A 22 -14.52 -3.61 -7.15
C LEU A 22 -14.38 -3.89 -5.66
N ILE A 23 -13.40 -3.26 -5.05
CA ILE A 23 -13.00 -3.55 -3.68
C ILE A 23 -13.13 -2.32 -2.87
N GLY A 24 -14.19 -2.36 -2.07
CA GLY A 24 -14.58 -1.31 -1.17
C GLY A 24 -15.17 -1.85 0.10
N ALA A 25 -14.74 -1.25 1.19
CA ALA A 25 -15.32 -1.43 2.48
C ALA A 25 -16.50 -0.49 2.66
N HIS A 26 -17.68 -1.06 2.88
CA HIS A 26 -18.79 -0.27 3.38
C HIS A 26 -18.45 0.25 4.79
N LEU A 27 -17.99 1.50 4.88
CA LEU A 27 -17.71 2.15 6.15
C LEU A 27 -19.02 2.43 6.88
N PRO A 28 -19.18 2.05 8.16
CA PRO A 28 -20.40 2.35 8.89
C PRO A 28 -20.57 3.86 9.06
N SER A 29 -21.77 4.34 8.75
CA SER A 29 -22.21 5.75 8.77
C SER A 29 -22.10 6.44 10.14
N SER A 30 -21.76 5.70 11.20
CA SER A 30 -21.61 6.21 12.56
C SER A 30 -20.20 6.66 12.95
N THR A 31 -19.21 6.57 12.05
CA THR A 31 -17.82 6.82 12.43
C THR A 31 -17.41 8.28 12.20
N ARG A 32 -17.12 9.00 13.30
CA ARG A 32 -16.65 10.41 13.30
C ARG A 32 -15.19 10.53 12.83
N VAL A 33 -14.92 10.26 11.56
CA VAL A 33 -13.65 10.65 10.96
C VAL A 33 -13.99 11.57 9.80
N ASP A 34 -13.48 12.79 9.88
CA ASP A 34 -13.70 13.80 8.85
C ASP A 34 -12.73 13.55 7.70
N TYR A 35 -13.20 12.85 6.67
CA TYR A 35 -12.44 12.59 5.44
C TYR A 35 -12.77 13.60 4.33
N SER A 36 -13.56 14.64 4.62
CA SER A 36 -13.97 15.65 3.62
C SER A 36 -12.80 16.43 3.03
N MET A 37 -11.62 16.33 3.65
CA MET A 37 -10.37 16.88 3.14
C MET A 37 -9.84 16.17 1.88
N PHE A 38 -10.30 14.95 1.59
CA PHE A 38 -9.88 14.18 0.43
C PHE A 38 -10.89 14.32 -0.71
N PRO A 39 -10.44 14.45 -1.96
CA PRO A 39 -11.34 14.42 -3.11
C PRO A 39 -11.99 13.04 -3.22
N VAL A 40 -13.22 13.03 -3.73
CA VAL A 40 -14.00 11.83 -4.00
C VAL A 40 -14.03 11.58 -5.50
N TYR A 41 -13.85 10.33 -5.90
CA TYR A 41 -13.89 9.89 -7.29
C TYR A 41 -14.85 8.72 -7.46
N ASN A 42 -15.51 8.65 -8.60
CA ASN A 42 -16.23 7.47 -9.04
C ASN A 42 -15.26 6.49 -9.72
N PRO A 43 -15.47 5.16 -9.61
CA PRO A 43 -14.63 4.15 -10.27
C PRO A 43 -14.40 4.40 -11.77
N HIS A 44 -15.41 4.92 -12.47
CA HIS A 44 -15.35 5.22 -13.91
C HIS A 44 -14.41 6.39 -14.26
N GLU A 45 -14.10 7.27 -13.29
CA GLU A 45 -13.21 8.42 -13.47
C GLU A 45 -11.73 8.03 -13.37
N ILE A 46 -11.44 6.87 -12.77
CA ILE A 46 -10.08 6.40 -12.52
C ILE A 46 -9.60 5.56 -13.71
N GLN A 47 -8.46 5.93 -14.27
CA GLN A 47 -7.83 5.20 -15.37
C GLN A 47 -6.47 4.65 -14.95
N VAL A 48 -6.26 3.35 -15.18
CA VAL A 48 -4.97 2.69 -14.99
C VAL A 48 -4.23 2.54 -16.31
N LEU A 49 -2.90 2.70 -16.26
CA LEU A 49 -2.07 2.29 -17.38
C LEU A 49 -2.06 0.78 -17.47
N ILE A 50 -2.37 0.27 -18.66
CA ILE A 50 -2.19 -1.13 -19.02
C ILE A 50 -1.02 -1.22 -19.99
N ASP A 51 -0.13 -2.18 -19.75
CA ASP A 51 0.88 -2.57 -20.74
C ASP A 51 0.16 -3.12 -21.98
N ALA A 52 0.52 -2.64 -23.18
CA ALA A 52 -0.09 -3.12 -24.43
C ALA A 52 0.09 -4.64 -24.66
N ASN A 53 1.03 -5.28 -23.96
CA ASN A 53 1.22 -6.73 -24.00
C ASN A 53 0.49 -7.49 -22.88
N SER A 54 -0.24 -6.80 -22.00
CA SER A 54 -0.96 -7.44 -20.91
C SER A 54 -2.16 -8.22 -21.44
N THR A 55 -2.17 -9.53 -21.19
CA THR A 55 -3.29 -10.43 -21.55
C THR A 55 -4.37 -10.50 -20.48
N SER A 56 -4.18 -9.79 -19.36
CA SER A 56 -5.09 -9.73 -18.22
C SER A 56 -5.15 -8.32 -17.63
N LEU A 57 -6.30 -7.95 -17.08
CA LEU A 57 -6.43 -6.76 -16.25
C LEU A 57 -5.76 -7.00 -14.90
N PRO A 58 -5.21 -5.96 -14.23
CA PRO A 58 -4.76 -6.07 -12.85
C PRO A 58 -5.89 -6.63 -11.98
N ALA A 59 -5.65 -7.77 -11.33
CA ALA A 59 -6.58 -8.28 -10.33
C ALA A 59 -6.47 -7.40 -9.09
N VAL A 60 -7.61 -6.90 -8.61
CA VAL A 60 -7.69 -6.09 -7.40
C VAL A 60 -8.02 -7.05 -6.24
N PRO A 61 -7.31 -7.03 -5.09
CA PRO A 61 -7.51 -7.98 -3.97
C PRO A 61 -8.52 -7.48 -2.91
N SER A 62 -9.54 -8.30 -2.58
CA SER A 62 -10.69 -7.89 -1.76
C SER A 62 -10.38 -7.70 -0.28
N GLY A 63 -10.60 -6.49 0.24
CA GLY A 63 -10.43 -6.15 1.66
C GLY A 63 -11.73 -6.19 2.47
N ASP A 64 -11.63 -6.57 3.74
CA ASP A 64 -12.67 -6.51 4.77
C ASP A 64 -12.99 -5.05 5.17
N ALA A 65 -14.25 -4.74 5.48
CA ALA A 65 -14.70 -3.42 5.90
C ALA A 65 -13.91 -2.85 7.10
N GLY A 66 -13.52 -3.72 8.05
CA GLY A 66 -12.73 -3.33 9.21
C GLY A 66 -11.28 -2.96 8.88
N ILE A 67 -10.71 -3.60 7.85
CA ILE A 67 -9.32 -3.36 7.39
C ILE A 67 -9.23 -2.00 6.70
N THR A 68 -10.19 -1.66 5.84
CA THR A 68 -10.18 -0.38 5.12
C THR A 68 -10.38 0.82 6.04
N MET A 69 -11.12 0.69 7.16
CA MET A 69 -11.26 1.80 8.11
C MET A 69 -9.93 2.10 8.84
N LYS A 70 -9.22 1.06 9.29
CA LYS A 70 -7.90 1.24 9.91
C LYS A 70 -6.91 1.87 8.93
N GLU A 71 -6.93 1.41 7.68
CA GLU A 71 -6.08 1.93 6.63
C GLU A 71 -6.38 3.41 6.33
N LEU A 72 -7.66 3.77 6.19
CA LEU A 72 -8.10 5.14 5.99
C LEU A 72 -7.68 6.06 7.14
N LEU A 73 -7.83 5.61 8.38
CA LEU A 73 -7.38 6.33 9.57
C LEU A 73 -5.87 6.56 9.57
N ALA A 74 -5.09 5.54 9.20
CA ALA A 74 -3.65 5.65 9.12
C ALA A 74 -3.24 6.69 8.06
N TYR A 75 -3.77 6.59 6.84
CA TYR A 75 -3.46 7.55 5.78
C TYR A 75 -3.96 8.97 6.08
N SER A 76 -5.08 9.13 6.79
CA SER A 76 -5.55 10.44 7.25
C SER A 76 -4.54 11.10 8.20
N LYS A 77 -3.94 10.31 9.11
CA LYS A 77 -2.86 10.79 9.99
C LYS A 77 -1.59 11.10 9.21
N ILE A 78 -1.22 10.24 8.24
CA ILE A 78 -0.05 10.46 7.37
C ILE A 78 -0.19 11.77 6.59
N HIS A 79 -1.37 12.02 6.02
CA HIS A 79 -1.67 13.27 5.32
C HIS A 79 -1.54 14.48 6.25
N THR A 80 -2.14 14.42 7.44
CA THR A 80 -2.10 15.50 8.43
C THR A 80 -0.70 15.76 8.97
N ALA A 81 0.15 14.73 9.04
CA ALA A 81 1.52 14.84 9.53
C ALA A 81 2.42 15.69 8.62
N LYS A 82 2.05 15.86 7.34
CA LYS A 82 2.79 16.63 6.32
C LYS A 82 4.26 16.22 6.25
N PHE A 83 4.52 14.92 6.17
CA PHE A 83 5.88 14.42 6.00
C PHE A 83 6.49 14.90 4.68
N ASP A 84 7.79 15.15 4.70
CA ASP A 84 8.54 15.39 3.47
C ASP A 84 8.75 14.11 2.65
N ALA A 85 9.42 14.23 1.51
CA ALA A 85 9.68 13.12 0.60
C ALA A 85 10.61 12.03 1.15
N THR A 86 11.27 12.26 2.30
CA THR A 86 12.16 11.25 2.91
C THR A 86 11.38 10.12 3.57
N VAL A 87 10.14 10.39 4.00
CA VAL A 87 9.22 9.37 4.55
C VAL A 87 8.54 8.67 3.37
N ARG A 88 9.06 7.49 3.02
CA ARG A 88 8.70 6.75 1.80
C ARG A 88 7.54 5.81 2.07
N THR A 89 6.35 6.30 1.73
CA THR A 89 5.10 5.55 1.78
C THR A 89 4.13 6.11 0.74
N SER A 90 3.09 5.37 0.40
CA SER A 90 1.97 5.88 -0.40
C SER A 90 1.28 7.06 0.29
N ARG A 91 0.65 7.92 -0.51
CA ARG A 91 -0.22 9.00 -0.05
C ARG A 91 -1.65 8.67 -0.42
N LEU A 92 -2.61 9.13 0.38
CA LEU A 92 -4.02 9.06 0.04
C LEU A 92 -4.35 10.27 -0.82
N ASP A 93 -4.59 10.01 -2.10
CA ASP A 93 -4.91 11.02 -3.10
C ASP A 93 -6.43 11.26 -3.20
N GLY A 94 -7.25 10.31 -2.72
CA GLY A 94 -8.70 10.45 -2.67
C GLY A 94 -9.44 9.22 -2.16
N LEU A 95 -10.75 9.34 -2.05
CA LEU A 95 -11.66 8.23 -1.81
C LEU A 95 -12.32 7.82 -3.12
N VAL A 96 -12.63 6.53 -3.24
CA VAL A 96 -13.45 6.01 -4.33
C VAL A 96 -14.85 5.78 -3.76
N GLU A 97 -15.90 6.30 -4.40
CA GLU A 97 -17.30 6.12 -3.99
C GLU A 97 -18.15 5.50 -5.10
N ASP A 98 -19.20 4.77 -4.74
CA ASP A 98 -20.22 4.32 -5.69
C ASP A 98 -21.21 5.46 -6.02
N ASP A 99 -22.12 5.23 -6.97
CA ASP A 99 -23.16 6.20 -7.36
C ASP A 99 -24.11 6.58 -6.21
N ASN A 100 -24.11 5.82 -5.11
CA ASN A 100 -24.92 6.08 -3.92
C ASN A 100 -24.14 6.84 -2.82
N GLY A 101 -22.88 7.21 -3.06
CA GLY A 101 -22.01 7.89 -2.10
C GLY A 101 -21.38 6.96 -1.04
N HIS A 102 -21.34 5.65 -1.28
CA HIS A 102 -20.66 4.72 -0.39
C HIS A 102 -19.18 4.63 -0.74
N VAL A 103 -18.31 4.80 0.25
CA VAL A 103 -16.87 4.62 0.08
C VAL A 103 -16.58 3.18 -0.34
N MET A 104 -16.14 3.04 -1.59
CA MET A 104 -15.68 1.83 -2.21
C MET A 104 -14.17 1.66 -2.14
N GLY A 105 -13.39 2.51 -1.47
CA GLY A 105 -11.95 2.27 -1.33
C GLY A 105 -11.11 3.53 -1.30
N LEU A 106 -9.78 3.31 -1.33
CA LEU A 106 -8.77 4.34 -1.20
C LEU A 106 -8.02 4.51 -2.52
N LEU A 107 -7.92 5.74 -3.02
CA LEU A 107 -7.03 6.07 -4.12
C LEU A 107 -5.66 6.45 -3.55
N LEU A 108 -4.67 5.57 -3.74
CA LEU A 108 -3.31 5.76 -3.26
C LEU A 108 -2.36 6.23 -4.37
N SER A 109 -1.39 7.06 -4.01
CA SER A 109 -0.36 7.55 -4.91
C SER A 109 0.41 6.38 -5.55
N TYR A 110 0.56 6.43 -6.87
CA TYR A 110 1.24 5.38 -7.62
C TYR A 110 2.75 5.35 -7.33
N ILE A 111 3.26 4.16 -7.02
CA ILE A 111 4.69 3.87 -6.87
C ILE A 111 5.08 2.90 -7.99
N ASP A 112 5.89 3.36 -8.96
CA ASP A 112 6.38 2.50 -10.05
C ASP A 112 7.40 1.50 -9.51
N CYS A 113 6.91 0.33 -9.09
CA CYS A 113 7.72 -0.76 -8.57
C CYS A 113 7.98 -1.88 -9.59
N ARG A 114 7.46 -1.73 -10.83
CA ARG A 114 7.53 -2.77 -11.87
C ARG A 114 7.15 -4.18 -11.39
N GLY A 115 6.26 -4.27 -10.40
CA GLY A 115 5.78 -5.52 -9.80
C GLY A 115 6.70 -6.15 -8.76
N ALA A 116 7.78 -5.49 -8.33
CA ALA A 116 8.70 -6.03 -7.34
C ALA A 116 8.34 -5.55 -5.93
N THR A 117 8.00 -6.51 -5.06
CA THR A 117 8.04 -6.30 -3.61
C THR A 117 9.40 -6.76 -3.08
N LEU A 118 9.77 -6.31 -1.89
CA LEU A 118 10.98 -6.78 -1.21
C LEU A 118 10.93 -8.29 -0.96
N HIS A 119 9.75 -8.87 -0.82
CA HIS A 119 9.56 -10.32 -0.70
C HIS A 119 9.99 -11.11 -1.94
N CYS A 120 9.93 -10.49 -3.13
CA CYS A 120 10.33 -11.13 -4.39
C CYS A 120 11.85 -11.04 -4.64
N ILE A 121 12.59 -10.33 -3.79
CA ILE A 121 14.02 -10.12 -3.94
C ILE A 121 14.76 -11.20 -3.14
N ASP A 122 15.64 -11.96 -3.81
CA ASP A 122 16.61 -12.81 -3.12
C ASP A 122 17.67 -11.92 -2.47
N GLY A 123 17.58 -11.73 -1.15
CA GLY A 123 18.53 -10.95 -0.38
C GLY A 123 19.98 -11.45 -0.50
N ARG A 124 20.21 -12.70 -0.89
CA ARG A 124 21.56 -13.26 -1.05
C ARG A 124 22.19 -12.99 -2.40
N ASP A 125 21.42 -12.46 -3.35
CA ASP A 125 21.95 -12.10 -4.67
C ASP A 125 22.96 -10.95 -4.51
N PRO A 126 24.25 -11.15 -4.89
CA PRO A 126 25.29 -10.13 -4.73
C PRO A 126 24.96 -8.80 -5.40
N LYS A 127 24.10 -8.79 -6.43
CA LYS A 127 23.70 -7.56 -7.12
C LYS A 127 22.95 -6.56 -6.22
N TYR A 128 22.36 -7.03 -5.13
CA TYR A 128 21.63 -6.19 -4.16
C TYR A 128 22.45 -5.84 -2.93
N SER A 129 23.71 -6.29 -2.83
CA SER A 129 24.55 -6.14 -1.64
C SER A 129 24.54 -4.72 -1.05
N GLU A 130 24.73 -3.70 -1.88
CA GLU A 130 24.71 -2.28 -1.49
C GLU A 130 23.28 -1.74 -1.25
N LEU A 131 22.29 -2.29 -1.95
CA LEU A 131 20.89 -1.85 -1.86
C LEU A 131 20.19 -2.35 -0.58
N ARG A 132 20.61 -3.49 -0.03
CA ARG A 132 20.03 -4.03 1.21
C ARG A 132 20.15 -3.08 2.39
N GLN A 133 21.33 -2.49 2.57
CA GLN A 133 21.56 -1.50 3.62
C GLN A 133 20.67 -0.27 3.40
N LYS A 134 20.64 0.24 2.16
CA LYS A 134 19.80 1.36 1.75
C LYS A 134 18.32 1.11 2.08
N TRP A 135 17.79 -0.07 1.75
CA TRP A 135 16.39 -0.41 2.03
C TRP A 135 16.12 -0.50 3.52
N GLY A 136 17.00 -1.15 4.29
CA GLY A 136 16.90 -1.21 5.74
C GLY A 136 16.86 0.19 6.38
N ASP A 137 17.73 1.08 5.93
CA ASP A 137 17.80 2.47 6.42
C ASP A 137 16.55 3.29 6.05
N GLN A 138 16.04 3.13 4.82
CA GLN A 138 14.83 3.82 4.36
C GLN A 138 13.56 3.38 5.12
N ILE A 139 13.42 2.07 5.35
CA ILE A 139 12.29 1.53 6.13
C ILE A 139 12.41 1.99 7.60
N SER A 140 13.61 1.91 8.18
CA SER A 140 13.85 2.36 9.56
C SER A 140 13.56 3.85 9.75
N HIS A 141 14.00 4.70 8.82
CA HIS A 141 13.71 6.14 8.84
C HIS A 141 12.21 6.41 8.72
N THR A 142 11.53 5.73 7.78
CA THR A 142 10.09 5.86 7.59
C THR A 142 9.33 5.50 8.87
N LEU A 143 9.64 4.36 9.50
CA LEU A 143 9.01 3.94 10.75
C LEU A 143 9.26 4.91 11.89
N LYS A 144 10.50 5.39 12.04
CA LYS A 144 10.82 6.40 13.06
C LYS A 144 9.96 7.65 12.92
N CYS A 145 9.78 8.16 11.69
CA CYS A 145 8.94 9.31 11.42
C CYS A 145 7.46 9.04 11.70
N LEU A 146 6.93 7.88 11.26
CA LEU A 146 5.55 7.47 11.51
C LEU A 146 5.25 7.35 13.01
N HIS A 147 6.10 6.62 13.74
CA HIS A 147 5.96 6.40 15.18
C HIS A 147 6.05 7.70 15.98
N SER A 148 6.89 8.66 15.55
CA SER A 148 6.95 9.99 16.18
C SER A 148 5.64 10.78 16.11
N ARG A 149 4.72 10.39 15.22
CA ARG A 149 3.38 10.96 15.07
C ARG A 149 2.26 10.01 15.52
N GLY A 150 2.59 8.91 16.21
CA GLY A 150 1.61 7.92 16.66
C GLY A 150 0.91 7.18 15.53
N ILE A 151 1.60 6.99 14.40
CA ILE A 151 1.13 6.23 13.24
C ILE A 151 1.81 4.87 13.27
N ILE A 152 1.01 3.81 13.30
CA ILE A 152 1.47 2.41 13.31
C ILE A 152 1.33 1.86 11.90
N TRP A 153 2.33 1.13 11.41
CA TRP A 153 2.27 0.43 10.13
C TRP A 153 1.36 -0.79 10.22
N GLY A 154 1.56 -1.63 11.24
CA GLY A 154 0.59 -2.60 11.71
C GLY A 154 0.60 -3.97 11.03
N ASP A 155 1.30 -4.10 9.90
CA ASP A 155 1.59 -5.39 9.24
C ASP A 155 2.98 -5.36 8.59
N ALA A 156 4.01 -5.04 9.38
CA ALA A 156 5.38 -4.91 8.92
C ALA A 156 5.94 -6.25 8.38
N LYS A 157 6.12 -6.32 7.05
CA LYS A 157 6.64 -7.49 6.33
C LYS A 157 7.23 -7.11 4.98
N ALA A 158 8.11 -7.95 4.43
CA ALA A 158 8.74 -7.66 3.12
C ALA A 158 7.74 -7.59 1.95
N ALA A 159 6.60 -8.28 2.05
CA ALA A 159 5.55 -8.20 1.01
C ALA A 159 4.87 -6.82 0.97
N ASN A 160 4.92 -6.06 2.06
CA ASN A 160 4.36 -4.72 2.18
C ASN A 160 5.43 -3.63 1.93
N VAL A 161 6.58 -4.00 1.36
CA VAL A 161 7.60 -3.06 0.91
C VAL A 161 7.72 -3.13 -0.60
N LEU A 162 7.44 -2.01 -1.27
CA LEU A 162 7.68 -1.85 -2.70
C LEU A 162 9.09 -1.33 -2.94
N ILE A 163 9.75 -1.81 -3.99
CA ILE A 163 11.01 -1.23 -4.49
C ILE A 163 10.71 -0.49 -5.79
N ASP A 164 10.89 0.83 -5.78
CA ASP A 164 10.60 1.65 -6.95
C ASP A 164 11.66 1.50 -8.07
N ALA A 165 11.42 2.16 -9.21
CA ALA A 165 12.33 2.18 -10.35
C ALA A 165 13.73 2.79 -10.04
N ASN A 166 13.88 3.54 -8.95
CA ASN A 166 15.16 4.09 -8.47
C ASN A 166 15.83 3.20 -7.41
N GLY A 167 15.23 2.05 -7.09
CA GLY A 167 15.70 1.14 -6.05
C GLY A 167 15.50 1.72 -4.64
N ASP A 168 14.49 2.56 -4.43
CA ASP A 168 14.06 3.07 -3.12
C ASP A 168 12.95 2.18 -2.53
N ALA A 169 13.02 1.93 -1.23
CA ALA A 169 12.04 1.15 -0.49
C ALA A 169 10.89 2.02 0.03
N TYR A 170 9.65 1.61 -0.23
CA TYR A 170 8.42 2.25 0.23
C TYR A 170 7.59 1.29 1.07
N SER A 171 7.24 1.70 2.29
CA SER A 171 6.28 0.97 3.14
C SER A 171 4.85 1.27 2.69
N ILE A 172 4.07 0.24 2.39
CA ILE A 172 2.66 0.31 1.98
C ILE A 172 1.78 -0.55 2.89
N ASP A 173 0.47 -0.51 2.68
CA ASP A 173 -0.54 -1.33 3.39
C ASP A 173 -0.56 -1.07 4.91
N PHE A 174 -1.42 -0.13 5.30
CA PHE A 174 -1.62 0.31 6.69
C PHE A 174 -2.97 -0.18 7.25
N GLY A 175 -3.59 -1.18 6.61
CA GLY A 175 -4.81 -1.80 7.13
C GLY A 175 -4.59 -2.58 8.41
N GLY A 176 -3.32 -2.88 8.70
CA GLY A 176 -2.91 -3.71 9.81
C GLY A 176 -3.26 -5.18 9.58
N GLY A 177 -2.70 -6.04 10.41
CA GLY A 177 -2.87 -7.47 10.19
C GLY A 177 -2.01 -8.28 11.13
N TYR A 178 -1.95 -9.57 10.86
CA TYR A 178 -0.99 -10.46 11.47
C TYR A 178 -0.52 -11.46 10.42
N THR A 179 0.76 -11.41 10.11
CA THR A 179 1.41 -12.37 9.23
C THR A 179 2.36 -13.24 10.04
N LYS A 180 2.03 -14.54 10.17
CA LYS A 180 2.85 -15.50 10.89
C LYS A 180 4.28 -15.50 10.34
N GLY A 181 5.26 -15.44 11.24
CA GLY A 181 6.69 -15.48 10.89
C GLY A 181 7.35 -14.11 10.70
N TRP A 182 6.56 -13.02 10.69
CA TRP A 182 7.10 -11.65 10.62
C TRP A 182 7.12 -10.97 11.99
N VAL A 183 6.03 -11.11 12.74
CA VAL A 183 5.80 -10.49 14.05
C VAL A 183 5.15 -11.53 14.98
N GLU A 184 5.34 -11.41 16.29
CA GLU A 184 4.60 -12.14 17.32
C GLU A 184 3.14 -11.69 17.34
N LYS A 185 2.23 -12.63 17.56
CA LYS A 185 0.79 -12.36 17.44
C LYS A 185 0.32 -11.31 18.43
N GLU A 186 0.93 -11.30 19.60
CA GLU A 186 0.65 -10.42 20.73
C GLU A 186 1.13 -8.98 20.46
N MET A 187 2.11 -8.81 19.57
CA MET A 187 2.68 -7.51 19.19
C MET A 187 2.07 -6.95 17.90
N ALA A 188 1.22 -7.69 17.21
CA ALA A 188 0.59 -7.25 15.97
C ALA A 188 -0.16 -5.92 16.14
N ASN A 189 -0.13 -5.06 15.12
CA ASN A 189 -0.77 -3.73 15.15
C ASN A 189 -0.23 -2.80 16.27
N SER A 190 1.05 -2.88 16.61
CA SER A 190 1.70 -2.02 17.60
C SER A 190 3.04 -1.46 17.10
N ILE A 191 3.57 -0.44 17.78
CA ILE A 191 4.91 0.10 17.52
C ILE A 191 5.97 -0.99 17.71
N ASP A 192 5.88 -1.77 18.78
CA ASP A 192 6.83 -2.85 19.05
C ASP A 192 6.74 -3.94 17.96
N GLY A 193 5.53 -4.22 17.46
CA GLY A 193 5.32 -5.11 16.33
C GLY A 193 5.96 -4.60 15.03
N ASP A 194 5.86 -3.30 14.76
CA ASP A 194 6.52 -2.70 13.58
C ASP A 194 8.05 -2.81 13.69
N LEU A 195 8.61 -2.57 14.88
CA LEU A 195 10.04 -2.70 15.13
C LEU A 195 10.51 -4.15 15.01
N GLN A 196 9.74 -5.11 15.53
CA GLN A 196 10.03 -6.53 15.35
C GLN A 196 9.95 -6.94 13.88
N GLY A 197 8.94 -6.46 13.15
CA GLY A 197 8.81 -6.70 11.71
C GLY A 197 9.96 -6.10 10.90
N LEU A 198 10.48 -4.93 11.29
CA LEU A 198 11.69 -4.35 10.71
C LEU A 198 12.91 -5.26 10.89
N GLU A 199 13.11 -5.82 12.08
CA GLU A 199 14.21 -6.77 12.31
C GLU A 199 14.03 -8.07 11.51
N SER A 200 12.80 -8.55 11.35
CA SER A 200 12.50 -9.69 10.46
C SER A 200 12.78 -9.37 8.99
N ILE A 201 12.49 -8.14 8.53
CA ILE A 201 12.85 -7.68 7.17
C ILE A 201 14.37 -7.62 7.00
N LYS A 202 15.11 -7.06 7.97
CA LYS A 202 16.57 -7.05 7.91
C LYS A 202 17.12 -8.48 7.85
N ARG A 203 16.60 -9.40 8.67
CA ARG A 203 16.97 -10.81 8.60
C ARG A 203 16.77 -11.38 7.19
N HIS A 204 15.61 -11.15 6.59
CA HIS A 204 15.30 -11.59 5.23
C HIS A 204 16.25 -11.02 4.16
N LEU A 205 16.82 -9.83 4.40
CA LEU A 205 17.79 -9.23 3.48
C LEU A 205 19.19 -9.82 3.66
N PHE A 206 19.62 -10.07 4.89
CA PHE A 206 21.02 -10.36 5.20
C PHE A 206 21.34 -11.85 5.46
N GLU A 207 20.34 -12.68 5.74
CA GLU A 207 20.46 -14.12 6.05
C GLU A 207 19.79 -14.99 4.97
#